data_AF-A0A942IJF2-F1
#
_entry.id   AF-A0A942IJF2-F1
#
_cell.length_a   1.000
_cell.length_b   1.000
_cell.length_c   1.000
_cell.angle_alpha   90.00
_cell.angle_beta   90.00
_cell.angle_gamma   90.00
#
_symmetry.space_group_name_H-M   'P 1'
#
loop_
_entity.id
_entity.type
_entity.pdbx_description
1 polymer ?
#
loop_
_entity_poly.entity_id
_entity_poly.type
_entity_poly.pdbx_seq_one_letter_code
_entity_poly.pdbx_strand_id
1 'polypeptide(L)'
;MKTMIWLAFVVLAGLWTGLVALTAQVIDWLLAAMASGQATDLATAAGQWPVPAWLALWVDTAWLQGLQAAAVGLVQWLGQVLPSADGVMGWVTPLLWIGWGLVMLLLLVCAVAGHWLAGRLGAPAKLRQA
;
A
#
# COMPACT_ATOMS: atom_id res chain seq x y z
N MET A 1 -17.66 15.35 15.95
CA MET A 1 -17.59 15.03 14.51
C MET A 1 -16.22 15.35 13.92
N LYS A 2 -15.67 16.55 14.14
CA LYS A 2 -14.35 16.95 13.63
C LYS A 2 -13.20 15.98 13.99
N THR A 3 -13.13 15.53 15.24
CA THR A 3 -12.07 14.61 15.71
C THR A 3 -12.13 13.22 15.08
N MET A 4 -13.34 12.72 14.79
CA MET A 4 -13.55 11.39 14.22
C MET A 4 -13.13 11.33 12.74
N ILE A 5 -13.39 12.39 11.97
CA ILE A 5 -12.97 12.49 10.55
C ILE A 5 -11.44 12.51 10.45
N TRP A 6 -10.78 13.30 11.31
CA TRP A 6 -9.31 13.31 11.37
C TRP A 6 -8.72 11.99 11.83
N LEU A 7 -9.35 11.32 12.81
CA LEU A 7 -8.88 10.01 13.27
C LEU A 7 -8.97 8.96 12.16
N ALA A 8 -10.10 8.92 11.43
CA ALA A 8 -10.24 8.05 10.27
C ALA A 8 -9.21 8.36 9.17
N PHE A 9 -8.99 9.65 8.89
CA PHE A 9 -7.96 10.09 7.95
C PHE A 9 -6.56 9.62 8.38
N VAL A 10 -6.16 9.84 9.63
CA VAL A 10 -4.83 9.44 10.14
C VAL A 10 -4.64 7.94 10.08
N VAL A 11 -5.65 7.14 10.45
CA VAL A 11 -5.57 5.68 10.36
C VAL A 11 -5.41 5.22 8.91
N LEU A 12 -6.25 5.72 7.99
CA LEU A 12 -6.17 5.35 6.57
C LEU A 12 -4.87 5.82 5.92
N ALA A 13 -4.44 7.06 6.21
CA ALA A 13 -3.17 7.61 5.74
C ALA A 13 -1.98 6.82 6.28
N GLY A 14 -2.01 6.42 7.55
CA GLY A 14 -0.99 5.58 8.17
C GLY A 14 -0.91 4.20 7.53
N LEU A 15 -2.05 3.54 7.32
CA LEU A 15 -2.13 2.24 6.64
C LEU A 15 -1.62 2.33 5.20
N TRP A 16 -2.06 3.35 4.46
CA TRP A 16 -1.61 3.57 3.08
C TRP A 16 -0.11 3.87 2.99
N THR A 17 0.39 4.75 3.87
CA THR A 17 1.82 5.08 3.93
C THR A 17 2.65 3.88 4.31
N GLY A 18 2.20 3.09 5.29
CA GLY A 18 2.84 1.84 5.67
C GLY A 18 2.89 0.84 4.51
N LEU A 19 1.78 0.70 3.78
CA LEU A 19 1.73 -0.18 2.60
C LEU A 19 2.73 0.26 1.51
N VAL A 20 2.73 1.55 1.16
CA VAL A 20 3.66 2.12 0.17
C VAL A 20 5.12 1.92 0.60
N ALA A 21 5.44 2.17 1.88
CA ALA A 21 6.78 1.99 2.42
C ALA A 21 7.22 0.52 2.40
N LEU A 22 6.33 -0.41 2.76
CA LEU A 22 6.59 -1.85 2.67
C LEU A 22 6.83 -2.27 1.21
N THR A 23 6.02 -1.77 0.28
CA THR A 23 6.20 -2.05 -1.15
C THR A 23 7.55 -1.51 -1.65
N ALA A 24 7.93 -0.29 -1.27
CA ALA A 24 9.24 0.27 -1.62
C ALA A 24 10.39 -0.59 -1.08
N GLN A 25 10.32 -0.99 0.20
CA GLN A 25 11.35 -1.81 0.82
C GLN A 25 11.49 -3.19 0.15
N VAL A 26 10.37 -3.80 -0.24
CA VAL A 26 10.36 -5.08 -0.97
C VAL A 26 10.99 -4.93 -2.36
N ILE A 27 10.67 -3.84 -3.06
CA ILE A 27 11.26 -3.54 -4.37
C ILE A 27 12.77 -3.31 -4.26
N ASP A 28 13.23 -2.48 -3.33
CA ASP A 28 14.67 -2.23 -3.14
C ASP A 28 15.42 -3.52 -2.80
N TRP A 29 14.83 -4.36 -1.95
CA TRP A 29 15.39 -5.67 -1.61
C TRP A 29 15.45 -6.61 -2.82
N LEU A 30 14.39 -6.67 -3.64
CA LEU A 30 14.35 -7.45 -4.88
C LEU A 30 15.45 -7.01 -5.85
N LEU A 31 15.60 -5.71 -6.06
CA LEU A 31 16.60 -5.14 -6.96
C LEU A 31 18.03 -5.45 -6.49
N ALA A 32 18.30 -5.33 -5.19
CA ALA A 32 19.59 -5.69 -4.60
C ALA A 32 19.93 -7.16 -4.83
N ALA A 33 18.95 -8.06 -4.67
CA ALA A 33 19.17 -9.48 -4.87
C ALA A 33 19.33 -9.90 -6.34
N MET A 34 18.69 -9.18 -7.26
CA MET A 34 18.95 -9.34 -8.69
C MET A 34 20.37 -8.91 -9.05
N ALA A 35 20.85 -7.79 -8.51
CA ALA A 35 22.21 -7.31 -8.72
C ALA A 35 23.27 -8.28 -8.19
N SER A 36 22.97 -9.04 -7.13
CA SER A 36 23.86 -10.07 -6.58
C SER A 36 23.72 -11.45 -7.27
N GLY A 37 22.87 -11.57 -8.30
CA GLY A 37 22.64 -12.84 -9.01
C GLY A 37 21.83 -13.90 -8.24
N GLN A 38 21.17 -13.52 -7.14
CA GLN A 38 20.42 -14.42 -6.25
C GLN A 38 18.91 -14.46 -6.55
N ALA A 39 18.51 -14.01 -7.75
CA ALA A 39 17.10 -13.89 -8.12
C ALA A 39 16.33 -15.24 -8.05
N THR A 40 17.01 -16.35 -8.38
CA THR A 40 16.45 -17.70 -8.30
C THR A 40 16.21 -18.14 -6.84
N ASP A 41 17.12 -17.79 -5.93
CA ASP A 41 17.00 -18.11 -4.50
C ASP A 41 15.83 -17.36 -3.85
N LEU A 42 15.50 -16.16 -4.36
CA LEU A 42 14.33 -15.39 -3.91
C LEU A 42 13.01 -16.07 -4.23
N ALA A 43 12.85 -16.59 -5.45
CA ALA A 43 11.63 -17.28 -5.84
C ALA A 43 11.40 -18.51 -4.95
N THR A 44 12.49 -19.23 -4.63
CA THR A 44 12.45 -20.36 -3.69
C THR A 44 12.12 -19.91 -2.27
N ALA A 45 12.73 -18.84 -1.77
CA ALA A 45 12.45 -18.30 -0.44
C ALA A 45 11.00 -17.81 -0.29
N ALA A 46 10.45 -17.15 -1.31
CA ALA A 46 9.06 -16.69 -1.32
C ALA A 46 8.07 -17.87 -1.32
N GLY A 47 8.36 -18.93 -2.09
CA GLY A 47 7.53 -20.15 -2.11
C GLY A 47 7.63 -21.00 -0.84
N GLN A 48 8.70 -20.86 -0.06
CA GLN A 48 8.92 -21.61 1.18
C GLN A 48 8.57 -20.83 2.45
N TRP A 49 8.01 -19.62 2.34
CA TRP A 49 7.62 -18.83 3.51
C TRP A 49 6.67 -19.65 4.41
N PRO A 50 7.08 -20.02 5.63
CA PRO A 50 6.23 -20.77 6.53
C PRO A 50 5.11 -19.86 7.04
N VAL A 51 3.85 -20.22 6.76
CA VAL A 51 2.69 -19.46 7.24
C VAL A 51 2.61 -19.60 8.76
N PRO A 52 2.71 -18.49 9.53
CA PRO A 52 2.60 -18.55 10.97
C PRO A 52 1.20 -19.00 11.40
N ALA A 53 1.09 -19.83 12.44
CA ALA A 53 -0.19 -20.36 12.92
C ALA A 53 -1.18 -19.27 13.34
N TRP A 54 -0.70 -18.14 13.87
CA TRP A 54 -1.55 -17.00 14.22
C TRP A 54 -2.23 -16.40 12.99
N LEU A 55 -1.58 -16.43 11.83
CA LEU A 55 -2.08 -15.81 10.59
C LEU A 55 -3.16 -16.66 9.93
N ALA A 56 -3.09 -17.98 10.09
CA ALA A 56 -4.12 -18.93 9.67
C ALA A 56 -5.47 -18.73 10.40
N LEU A 57 -5.49 -18.03 11.54
CA LEU A 57 -6.73 -17.69 12.26
C LEU A 57 -7.49 -16.51 11.62
N TRP A 58 -6.81 -15.71 10.78
CA TRP A 58 -7.38 -14.48 10.21
C TRP A 58 -7.54 -14.54 8.69
N VAL A 59 -6.73 -15.36 8.01
CA VAL A 59 -6.68 -15.42 6.54
C VAL A 59 -6.82 -16.86 6.08
N ASP A 60 -7.70 -17.06 5.10
CA ASP A 60 -7.92 -18.36 4.46
C ASP A 60 -6.63 -18.86 3.77
N THR A 61 -6.32 -20.15 3.95
CA THR A 61 -5.10 -20.76 3.43
C THR A 61 -5.00 -20.70 1.90
N ALA A 62 -6.12 -20.78 1.18
CA ALA A 62 -6.14 -20.67 -0.28
C ALA A 62 -5.79 -19.26 -0.74
N TRP A 63 -6.20 -18.23 0.02
CA TRP A 63 -5.78 -16.85 -0.22
C TRP A 63 -4.27 -16.67 -0.04
N LEU A 64 -3.69 -17.30 0.98
CA LEU A 64 -2.24 -17.25 1.23
C LEU A 64 -1.44 -17.96 0.15
N GLN A 65 -1.92 -19.11 -0.33
CA GLN A 65 -1.33 -19.82 -1.46
C GLN A 65 -1.41 -18.99 -2.74
N GLY A 66 -2.54 -18.32 -2.99
CA GLY A 66 -2.69 -17.39 -4.11
C GLY A 66 -1.70 -16.22 -4.02
N LEU A 67 -1.47 -15.68 -2.82
CA LEU A 67 -0.48 -14.63 -2.59
C LEU A 67 0.96 -15.12 -2.81
N GLN A 68 1.31 -16.31 -2.32
CA GLN A 68 2.62 -16.93 -2.57
C GLN A 68 2.85 -17.16 -4.07
N ALA A 69 1.85 -17.68 -4.79
CA ALA A 69 1.92 -17.87 -6.23
C ALA A 69 2.05 -16.55 -7.00
N ALA A 70 1.32 -15.52 -6.59
CA ALA A 70 1.44 -14.18 -7.16
C ALA A 70 2.82 -13.57 -6.90
N ALA A 71 3.38 -13.76 -5.69
CA ALA A 71 4.73 -13.31 -5.37
C ALA A 71 5.80 -14.01 -6.22
N VAL A 72 5.71 -15.34 -6.35
CA VAL A 72 6.63 -16.10 -7.23
C VAL A 72 6.48 -15.67 -8.69
N GLY A 73 5.25 -15.52 -9.17
CA GLY A 73 4.97 -15.06 -10.53
C GLY A 73 5.53 -13.66 -10.80
N LEU A 74 5.43 -12.75 -9.82
CA LEU A 74 6.00 -11.41 -9.91
C LEU A 74 7.53 -11.46 -10.03
N VAL A 75 8.21 -12.26 -9.19
CA VAL A 75 9.69 -12.41 -9.22
C VAL A 75 10.15 -12.99 -10.57
N GLN A 76 9.45 -14.02 -11.07
CA GLN A 76 9.77 -14.62 -12.37
C GLN A 76 9.55 -13.64 -13.52
N TRP A 77 8.44 -12.91 -13.51
CA TRP A 77 8.15 -11.88 -14.51
C TRP A 77 9.19 -10.75 -14.49
N LEU A 78 9.59 -10.28 -13.31
CA LEU A 78 10.66 -9.30 -13.15
C LEU A 78 11.99 -9.81 -13.73
N GLY A 79 12.32 -11.08 -13.49
CA GLY A 79 13.51 -11.72 -14.09
C GLY A 79 13.48 -11.78 -15.62
N GLN A 80 12.29 -11.80 -16.24
CA GLN A 80 12.14 -11.78 -17.70
C GLN A 80 12.14 -10.36 -18.29
N VAL A 81 11.57 -9.40 -17.58
CA VAL A 81 11.38 -8.02 -18.07
C VAL A 81 12.56 -7.10 -17.74
N LEU A 82 13.44 -7.48 -16.80
CA LEU A 82 14.69 -6.77 -16.52
C LEU A 82 15.94 -7.49 -17.11
N PRO A 83 16.18 -7.47 -18.44
CA PRO A 83 17.53 -7.72 -18.97
C PRO A 83 18.51 -6.57 -18.67
N SER A 84 18.01 -5.37 -18.36
CA SER A 84 18.81 -4.22 -17.93
C SER A 84 18.08 -3.49 -16.80
N ALA A 85 18.61 -3.62 -15.58
CA ALA A 85 17.94 -3.17 -14.37
C ALA A 85 17.91 -1.63 -14.24
N ASP A 86 18.82 -0.91 -14.89
CA ASP A 86 18.98 0.55 -14.75
C ASP A 86 17.77 1.38 -15.23
N GLY A 87 17.12 0.97 -16.33
CA GLY A 87 16.03 1.75 -16.92
C GLY A 87 14.73 1.71 -16.10
N VAL A 88 14.44 0.57 -15.47
CA VAL A 88 13.22 0.39 -14.66
C VAL A 88 13.41 0.98 -13.27
N MET A 89 14.61 0.83 -12.68
CA MET A 89 14.93 1.37 -11.35
C MET A 89 14.74 2.89 -11.24
N GLY A 90 15.07 3.63 -12.30
CA GLY A 90 14.93 5.09 -12.31
C GLY A 90 13.48 5.59 -12.18
N TRP A 91 12.49 4.80 -12.59
CA TRP A 91 11.08 5.22 -12.64
C TRP A 91 10.18 4.60 -11.58
N VAL A 92 10.54 3.44 -11.04
CA VAL A 92 9.72 2.76 -10.03
C VAL A 92 9.54 3.61 -8.78
N THR A 93 10.63 4.18 -8.25
CA THR A 93 10.58 5.03 -7.06
C THR A 93 9.73 6.30 -7.29
N PRO A 94 9.95 7.09 -8.36
CA PRO A 94 9.07 8.22 -8.68
C PRO A 94 7.59 7.84 -8.81
N LEU A 95 7.27 6.76 -9.53
CA LEU A 95 5.88 6.33 -9.74
C LEU A 95 5.20 5.92 -8.43
N LEU A 96 5.92 5.23 -7.55
CA LEU A 96 5.43 4.82 -6.24
C LEU A 96 5.11 6.03 -5.35
N TRP A 97 5.97 7.05 -5.35
CA TRP A 97 5.72 8.31 -4.64
C TRP A 97 4.59 9.14 -5.27
N ILE A 98 4.45 9.15 -6.59
CA ILE A 98 3.32 9.79 -7.29
C ILE A 98 2.01 9.11 -6.87
N GLY A 99 1.97 7.77 -6.88
CA GLY A 99 0.81 7.00 -6.43
C GLY A 99 0.46 7.28 -4.98
N TRP A 100 1.47 7.33 -4.10
CA TRP A 100 1.28 7.71 -2.70
C TRP A 100 0.67 9.10 -2.57
N GLY A 101 1.25 10.10 -3.24
CA GLY A 101 0.83 11.49 -3.17
C GLY A 101 -0.59 11.70 -3.70
N LEU A 102 -0.96 11.01 -4.78
CA LEU A 102 -2.29 11.08 -5.36
C LEU A 102 -3.37 10.55 -4.40
N VAL A 103 -3.12 9.39 -3.78
CA VAL A 103 -4.06 8.81 -2.81
C VAL A 103 -4.11 9.65 -1.53
N MET A 104 -2.98 10.17 -1.05
CA MET A 104 -2.94 11.08 0.10
C MET A 104 -3.73 12.36 -0.15
N LEU A 105 -3.58 12.95 -1.35
CA LEU A 105 -4.34 14.12 -1.76
C LEU A 105 -5.84 13.82 -1.78
N LEU A 106 -6.24 12.67 -2.34
CA LEU A 106 -7.63 12.24 -2.36
C LEU A 106 -8.20 12.06 -0.95
N LEU A 107 -7.47 11.37 -0.06
CA LEU A 107 -7.86 11.20 1.34
C LEU A 107 -8.04 12.55 2.05
N LEU A 108 -7.13 13.49 1.80
CA LEU A 108 -7.20 14.84 2.38
C LEU A 108 -8.41 15.61 1.85
N VAL A 109 -8.67 15.57 0.54
CA VAL A 109 -9.85 16.18 -0.07
C VAL A 109 -11.13 15.60 0.53
N CYS A 110 -11.22 14.28 0.69
CA CYS A 110 -12.35 13.62 1.33
C CYS A 110 -12.54 14.07 2.79
N ALA A 111 -11.45 14.20 3.55
CA ALA A 111 -11.51 14.68 4.93
C ALA A 111 -12.04 16.13 5.00
N VAL A 112 -11.51 17.03 4.16
CA VAL A 112 -11.96 18.43 4.07
C VAL A 112 -13.43 18.53 3.64
N ALA A 113 -13.83 17.76 2.62
CA ALA A 113 -15.22 17.72 2.15
C ALA A 113 -16.18 17.21 3.25
N GLY A 114 -15.77 16.16 3.98
CA GLY A 114 -16.53 15.64 5.12
C GLY A 114 -16.70 16.69 6.23
N HIS A 115 -15.65 17.47 6.50
CA HIS A 115 -15.71 18.59 7.43
C HIS A 115 -16.67 19.69 7.00
N TRP A 116 -16.62 20.06 5.73
CA TRP A 116 -17.49 21.09 5.16
C TRP A 116 -18.97 20.68 5.21
N LEU A 117 -19.26 19.43 4.84
CA LEU A 117 -20.62 18.90 4.85
C LEU A 117 -21.17 18.77 6.28
N ALA A 118 -20.35 18.29 7.22
CA ALA A 118 -20.71 18.23 8.64
C ALA A 118 -20.96 19.63 9.25
N GLY A 119 -20.22 20.65 8.79
CA GLY A 119 -20.43 22.04 9.17
C GLY A 119 -21.74 22.63 8.63
N ARG A 120 -22.16 22.22 7.42
CA ARG A 120 -23.45 22.64 6.83
C ARG A 120 -24.66 21.99 7.49
N LEU A 121 -24.56 20.72 7.87
CA LEU A 121 -25.65 19.99 8.52
C LEU A 121 -25.76 20.28 10.03
N GLY A 122 -24.70 20.82 10.64
CA GLY A 122 -24.62 21.16 12.05
C GLY A 122 -25.01 22.60 12.40
N ALA A 123 -25.54 23.39 11.46
CA ALA A 123 -26.08 24.71 11.75
C ALA A 123 -27.56 24.56 12.19
N PRO A 124 -27.88 24.55 13.50
CA PRO A 124 -29.27 24.62 13.92
C PRO A 124 -29.86 25.96 13.50
N ALA A 125 -31.06 25.90 12.92
CA ALA A 125 -31.96 27.03 12.77
C ALA A 125 -32.31 27.61 14.14
N LYS A 126 -31.41 28.39 14.73
CA LYS A 126 -31.71 29.27 15.86
C LYS A 126 -31.70 30.69 15.31
N LEU A 127 -32.90 31.19 15.01
CA LEU A 127 -33.37 32.59 15.02
C LEU A 127 -34.57 32.74 14.06
N ARG A 128 -35.70 32.12 14.40
CA ARG A 128 -37.03 32.56 13.90
C ARG A 128 -38.01 32.66 15.07
N GLN A 129 -37.57 33.33 16.13
CA GLN A 129 -38.42 33.87 17.19
C GLN A 129 -37.78 35.19 17.63
N ALA A 130 -38.08 36.24 16.88
CA ALA A 130 -38.02 37.64 17.28
C ALA A 130 -39.16 38.33 16.52
#